data_AF-A0A1H2V202-F1
#
_entry.id   AF-A0A1H2V202-F1
#
_cell.length_a   1.000
_cell.length_b   1.000
_cell.length_c   1.000
_cell.angle_alpha   90.00
_cell.angle_beta   90.00
_cell.angle_gamma   90.00
#
_symmetry.space_group_name_H-M   'P 1'
#
loop_
_entity.id
_entity.type
_entity.pdbx_description
1 polymer ?
#
loop_
_entity_poly.entity_id
_entity_poly.type
_entity_poly.pdbx_seq_one_letter_code
_entity_poly.pdbx_strand_id
1 'polypeptide(L)'
;MAGRVWLSSGKEWVPFGGELERTGWDGGPDAGDAVLVGRNGIGLADGWRELAKPPLVINAGAAAFSAWDEEEVRRRLVRAGAATWPEELGENRVASYEVALFQLLPIAVERKRVGGQAEVMPGPPNKKILPEDSRYKPFVRLAVRALYACGLDNGIVELAEGEQGRCFVARITLPSLADYRQGHWKEAVLRLQAELGVGESSGTGGAWAGAGAGATASSSILIGADPEFLLIDAEGRVVSAARYLEGGHGAGCDAVVVRGQIRYPIAELRPAPAAMPDELARNIRKLLQQASQRIPSEPALRWAAGGMPAAGFALGGHIHLSGVSLTGRLMRMLDSYVAFPLAMIETASEQSRRPKYGFLGDFRLQPHGGFEYRTLPSWLVSPLAAKAAFALALLCAREANSLSYCPAEEDRYVAAYYAGDSEVLRGCMEQLALSMRTTSSYRELEPWIEPLLVVIREGKKWDTTVDLRTKWRISVGGGEDRRPIMQMNGSVRAVE
;
A
#
# COMPACT_ATOMS: atom_id res chain seq x y z
N MET A 1 21.40 -14.74 17.08
CA MET A 1 21.18 -14.02 18.34
C MET A 1 19.95 -13.16 18.14
N ALA A 2 18.90 -13.34 18.96
CA ALA A 2 17.63 -12.63 18.77
C ALA A 2 17.87 -11.13 18.52
N GLY A 3 17.27 -10.60 17.45
CA GLY A 3 17.49 -9.23 17.02
C GLY A 3 17.16 -8.22 18.12
N ARG A 4 17.97 -7.17 18.22
CA ARG A 4 17.85 -6.10 19.21
C ARG A 4 17.36 -4.81 18.55
N VAL A 5 16.74 -3.94 19.36
CA VAL A 5 16.42 -2.58 18.93
C VAL A 5 17.44 -1.60 19.50
N TRP A 6 17.95 -0.75 18.63
CA TRP A 6 18.90 0.31 18.93
C TRP A 6 18.26 1.68 18.72
N LEU A 7 18.67 2.64 19.54
CA LEU A 7 18.33 4.05 19.41
C LEU A 7 19.53 4.81 18.87
N SER A 8 19.31 5.67 17.87
CA SER A 8 20.37 6.47 17.26
C SER A 8 20.23 7.95 17.55
N SER A 9 21.31 8.55 18.07
CA SER A 9 21.48 10.00 18.17
C SER A 9 22.24 10.60 16.98
N GLY A 10 22.67 9.77 16.02
CA GLY A 10 23.54 10.16 14.91
C GLY A 10 25.03 10.24 15.23
N LYS A 11 25.41 10.16 16.51
CA LYS A 11 26.81 10.01 16.95
C LYS A 11 27.06 8.66 17.63
N GLU A 12 26.03 8.12 18.27
CA GLU A 12 26.10 6.92 19.07
C GLU A 12 24.87 6.04 18.85
N TRP A 13 25.06 4.74 19.06
CA TRP A 13 24.00 3.73 19.12
C TRP A 13 23.87 3.28 20.57
N VAL A 14 22.65 3.36 21.11
CA VAL A 14 22.37 2.86 22.46
C VAL A 14 21.33 1.75 22.37
N PRO A 15 21.59 0.55 22.92
CA PRO A 15 20.58 -0.48 23.02
C PRO A 15 19.34 0.06 23.73
N PHE A 16 18.14 -0.31 23.26
CA PHE A 16 16.89 0.18 23.84
C PHE A 16 16.79 -0.06 25.36
N GLY A 17 17.31 -1.21 25.84
CA GLY A 17 17.35 -1.56 27.25
C GLY A 17 18.57 -1.04 28.04
N GLY A 18 19.53 -0.37 27.40
CA GLY A 18 20.74 0.16 28.05
C GLY A 18 20.56 1.55 28.65
N GLU A 19 21.40 1.95 29.61
CA GLU A 19 21.49 3.34 30.10
C GLU A 19 22.19 4.24 29.05
N LEU A 20 21.77 5.51 28.96
CA LEU A 20 22.32 6.51 28.02
C LEU A 20 23.79 6.88 28.29
N GLU A 21 24.34 6.49 29.45
CA GLU A 21 25.65 6.95 29.94
C GLU A 21 26.83 6.00 29.67
N ARG A 22 26.64 4.88 28.97
CA ARG A 22 27.74 3.94 28.65
C ARG A 22 28.23 4.05 27.21
N THR A 23 29.21 4.93 27.00
CA THR A 23 30.04 5.07 25.79
C THR A 23 31.09 3.93 25.66
N GLY A 24 30.65 2.67 25.71
CA GLY A 24 31.59 1.54 25.77
C GLY A 24 31.05 0.19 25.33
N TRP A 25 30.03 0.16 24.48
CA TRP A 25 29.65 -1.09 23.80
C TRP A 25 30.53 -1.25 22.56
N ASP A 26 31.54 -2.12 22.64
CA ASP A 26 32.25 -2.63 21.47
C ASP A 26 31.28 -3.54 20.69
N GLY A 27 30.55 -2.95 19.74
CA GLY A 27 29.60 -3.65 18.88
C GLY A 27 28.44 -2.76 18.46
N GLY A 28 28.34 -2.46 17.16
CA GLY A 28 27.20 -1.76 16.56
C GLY A 28 26.03 -2.69 16.26
N PRO A 29 24.94 -2.17 15.66
CA PRO A 29 23.80 -3.00 15.24
C PRO A 29 24.20 -4.03 14.18
N ASP A 30 23.74 -5.27 14.34
CA ASP A 30 23.93 -6.37 13.40
C ASP A 30 22.80 -6.43 12.35
N ALA A 31 22.96 -7.27 11.33
CA ALA A 31 21.97 -7.54 10.28
C ALA A 31 20.55 -7.90 10.76
N GLY A 32 20.47 -8.56 11.92
CA GLY A 32 19.22 -8.99 12.53
C GLY A 32 18.60 -7.92 13.44
N ASP A 33 19.23 -6.75 13.59
CA ASP A 33 18.78 -5.71 14.50
C ASP A 33 17.90 -4.67 13.79
N ALA A 34 17.19 -3.88 14.60
CA ALA A 34 16.54 -2.65 14.15
C ALA A 34 17.17 -1.43 14.79
N VAL A 35 17.18 -0.34 14.04
CA VAL A 35 17.73 0.96 14.44
C VAL A 35 16.65 2.02 14.28
N LEU A 36 16.28 2.68 15.38
CA LEU A 36 15.32 3.77 15.40
C LEU A 36 16.04 5.12 15.33
N VAL A 37 15.69 5.93 14.34
CA VAL A 37 16.20 7.30 14.18
C VAL A 37 15.15 8.31 14.67
N GLY A 38 15.56 9.21 15.56
CA GLY A 38 14.70 10.22 16.19
C GLY A 38 15.11 11.67 15.90
N ARG A 39 14.53 12.61 16.66
CA ARG A 39 14.84 14.06 16.59
C ARG A 39 16.34 14.31 16.89
N ASN A 40 16.99 15.15 16.07
CA ASN A 40 18.42 15.51 16.12
C ASN A 40 19.42 14.40 15.73
N GLY A 41 18.96 13.31 15.12
CA GLY A 41 19.86 12.32 14.52
C GLY A 41 20.48 12.86 13.22
N ILE A 42 21.76 13.25 13.27
CA ILE A 42 22.61 13.22 12.08
C ILE A 42 22.63 11.77 11.59
N GLY A 43 22.68 11.53 10.28
CA GLY A 43 22.40 10.22 9.68
C GLY A 43 23.17 9.04 10.27
N LEU A 44 22.69 7.83 9.97
CA LEU A 44 23.52 6.64 10.06
C LEU A 44 24.85 6.88 9.33
N ALA A 45 25.92 6.24 9.79
CA ALA A 45 27.21 6.30 9.12
C ALA A 45 27.06 6.11 7.60
N ASP A 46 27.75 6.94 6.82
CA ASP A 46 27.75 6.82 5.36
C ASP A 46 28.06 5.37 4.97
N GLY A 47 27.34 4.86 3.96
CA GLY A 47 27.52 3.47 3.50
C GLY A 47 26.86 2.39 4.36
N TRP A 48 26.05 2.71 5.38
CA TRP A 48 25.34 1.68 6.16
C TRP A 48 24.47 0.74 5.29
N ARG A 49 23.98 1.22 4.14
CA ARG A 49 23.22 0.44 3.16
C ARG A 49 24.10 -0.50 2.32
N GLU A 50 25.40 -0.22 2.27
CA GLU A 50 26.40 -0.99 1.52
C GLU A 50 26.97 -2.14 2.36
N LEU A 51 26.63 -2.20 3.65
CA LEU A 51 26.88 -3.37 4.49
C LEU A 51 26.25 -4.59 3.82
N ALA A 52 26.99 -5.69 3.76
CA ALA A 52 26.51 -6.93 3.15
C ALA A 52 25.18 -7.44 3.74
N LYS A 53 24.91 -7.07 4.99
CA LYS A 53 23.64 -7.33 5.68
C LYS A 53 23.33 -6.16 6.63
N PRO A 54 22.65 -5.11 6.16
CA PRO A 54 22.37 -3.93 6.98
C PRO A 54 21.25 -4.22 8.00
N PRO A 55 21.25 -3.54 9.17
CA PRO A 55 20.12 -3.59 10.09
C PRO A 55 18.87 -2.97 9.46
N LEU A 56 17.69 -3.30 10.00
CA LEU A 56 16.47 -2.58 9.66
C LEU A 56 16.53 -1.17 10.24
N VAL A 57 16.68 -0.16 9.38
CA VAL A 57 16.61 1.24 9.79
C VAL A 57 15.18 1.74 9.68
N ILE A 58 14.64 2.20 10.80
CA ILE A 58 13.35 2.85 10.88
C ILE A 58 13.57 4.35 11.02
N ASN A 59 12.86 5.09 10.18
CA ASN A 59 12.88 6.55 10.08
C ASN A 59 14.17 7.12 9.46
N ALA A 60 14.74 6.42 8.46
CA ALA A 60 15.98 6.81 7.79
C ALA A 60 15.96 8.24 7.22
N GLY A 61 14.78 8.76 6.84
CA GLY A 61 14.60 10.13 6.35
C GLY A 61 14.59 11.23 7.42
N ALA A 62 14.69 10.91 8.71
CA ALA A 62 14.59 11.87 9.81
C ALA A 62 15.62 13.01 9.73
N ALA A 63 16.85 12.71 9.33
CA ALA A 63 17.91 13.70 9.16
C ALA A 63 17.57 14.70 8.04
N ALA A 64 17.15 14.20 6.88
CA ALA A 64 16.74 15.04 5.75
C ALA A 64 15.52 15.90 6.11
N PHE A 65 14.51 15.30 6.74
CA PHE A 65 13.32 16.01 7.21
C PHE A 65 13.66 17.16 8.18
N SER A 66 14.60 16.94 9.09
CA SER A 66 15.01 17.97 10.07
C SER A 66 15.74 19.16 9.42
N ALA A 67 16.27 18.98 8.21
CA ALA A 67 16.96 20.02 7.44
C ALA A 67 16.03 20.79 6.49
N TRP A 68 14.79 20.35 6.30
CA TRP A 68 13.82 21.02 5.44
C TRP A 68 13.18 22.22 6.13
N ASP A 69 12.90 23.26 5.35
CA ASP A 69 12.04 24.36 5.78
C ASP A 69 10.55 23.98 5.63
N GLU A 70 9.68 24.87 6.12
CA GLU A 70 8.23 24.67 6.06
C GLU A 70 7.69 24.62 4.63
N GLU A 71 8.35 25.31 3.69
CA GLU A 71 7.93 25.34 2.28
C GLU A 71 8.17 23.98 1.61
N GLU A 72 9.32 23.35 1.84
CA GLU A 72 9.65 22.03 1.33
C GLU A 72 8.71 20.96 1.90
N VAL A 73 8.41 21.03 3.20
CA VAL A 73 7.42 20.13 3.84
C VAL A 73 6.04 20.33 3.18
N ARG A 74 5.58 21.57 3.06
CA ARG A 74 4.29 21.90 2.43
C ARG A 74 4.23 21.42 0.98
N ARG A 75 5.28 21.63 0.18
CA ARG A 75 5.39 21.17 -1.22
C ARG A 75 5.18 19.65 -1.32
N ARG A 76 5.83 18.88 -0.45
CA ARG A 76 5.70 17.42 -0.40
C ARG A 76 4.29 16.97 -0.01
N LEU A 77 3.70 17.59 1.01
CA LEU A 77 2.34 17.30 1.46
C LEU A 77 1.31 17.57 0.37
N VAL A 78 1.37 18.74 -0.27
CA VAL A 78 0.46 19.14 -1.36
C VAL A 78 0.60 18.21 -2.56
N ARG A 79 1.84 17.91 -2.98
CA ARG A 79 2.10 16.96 -4.08
C ARG A 79 1.51 15.59 -3.78
N ALA A 80 1.68 15.12 -2.54
CA ALA A 80 1.13 13.86 -2.11
C ALA A 80 -0.38 13.91 -1.93
N GLY A 81 -1.04 15.07 -2.02
CA GLY A 81 -2.48 15.29 -1.83
C GLY A 81 -2.95 15.25 -0.36
N ALA A 82 -2.03 15.44 0.60
CA ALA A 82 -2.38 15.66 2.00
C ALA A 82 -2.89 17.09 2.17
N ALA A 83 -4.04 17.25 2.84
CA ALA A 83 -4.60 18.57 3.11
C ALA A 83 -3.72 19.28 4.15
N THR A 84 -3.14 20.43 3.79
CA THR A 84 -2.30 21.26 4.67
C THR A 84 -3.09 22.43 5.25
N TRP A 85 -2.77 22.85 6.47
CA TRP A 85 -3.45 23.99 7.09
C TRP A 85 -3.26 25.25 6.21
N PRO A 86 -4.34 25.85 5.67
CA PRO A 86 -4.24 27.03 4.83
C PRO A 86 -3.81 28.25 5.65
N GLU A 87 -2.96 29.09 5.08
CA GLU A 87 -2.56 30.35 5.72
C GLU A 87 -3.77 31.27 5.93
N GLU A 88 -4.78 31.23 5.05
CA GLU A 88 -5.98 32.07 5.15
C GLU A 88 -6.87 31.72 6.34
N LEU A 89 -6.76 30.50 6.89
CA LEU A 89 -7.49 30.11 8.10
C LEU A 89 -6.85 30.68 9.38
N GLY A 90 -5.63 31.24 9.31
CA GLY A 90 -4.94 31.83 10.45
C GLY A 90 -4.95 30.93 11.69
N GLU A 91 -5.31 31.51 12.84
CA GLU A 91 -5.45 30.80 14.13
C GLU A 91 -6.85 30.22 14.38
N ASN A 92 -7.77 30.25 13.40
CA ASN A 92 -9.18 29.81 13.54
C ASN A 92 -9.32 28.27 13.57
N ARG A 93 -8.61 27.63 14.51
CA ARG A 93 -8.63 26.20 14.78
C ARG A 93 -9.72 25.88 15.79
N VAL A 94 -10.73 25.10 15.37
CA VAL A 94 -11.82 24.65 16.26
C VAL A 94 -11.36 23.51 17.17
N ALA A 95 -10.45 22.66 16.68
CA ALA A 95 -9.83 21.60 17.46
C ALA A 95 -8.43 21.25 16.92
N SER A 96 -7.62 20.63 17.76
CA SER A 96 -6.35 20.03 17.37
C SER A 96 -6.28 18.58 17.85
N TYR A 97 -5.65 17.74 17.05
CA TYR A 97 -5.47 16.31 17.27
C TYR A 97 -4.02 15.93 17.05
N GLU A 98 -3.52 14.97 17.82
CA GLU A 98 -2.22 14.34 17.59
C GLU A 98 -2.41 12.88 17.20
N VAL A 99 -1.72 12.49 16.14
CA VAL A 99 -1.62 11.10 15.67
C VAL A 99 -0.16 10.69 15.77
N ALA A 100 0.17 9.85 16.76
CA ALA A 100 1.49 9.26 16.88
C ALA A 100 1.55 7.96 16.08
N LEU A 101 2.58 7.83 15.23
CA LEU A 101 2.76 6.73 14.30
C LEU A 101 4.11 6.05 14.53
N PHE A 102 4.12 4.72 14.53
CA PHE A 102 5.30 3.87 14.56
C PHE A 102 5.24 2.89 13.39
N GLN A 103 6.23 2.93 12.49
CA GLN A 103 6.23 2.22 11.21
C GLN A 103 4.92 2.41 10.43
N LEU A 104 4.47 3.66 10.34
CA LEU A 104 3.21 4.06 9.70
C LEU A 104 1.94 3.54 10.41
N LEU A 105 2.06 2.85 11.55
CA LEU A 105 0.91 2.34 12.31
C LEU A 105 0.56 3.28 13.49
N PRO A 106 -0.73 3.57 13.71
CA PRO A 106 -1.14 4.43 14.83
C PRO A 106 -0.89 3.74 16.17
N ILE A 107 -0.11 4.41 17.01
CA ILE A 107 0.13 4.00 18.40
C ILE A 107 -0.69 4.85 19.39
N ALA A 108 -1.06 6.08 19.01
CA ALA A 108 -1.98 6.93 19.75
C ALA A 108 -2.71 7.90 18.82
N VAL A 109 -3.98 8.18 19.13
CA VAL A 109 -4.77 9.25 18.51
C VAL A 109 -5.47 10.01 19.61
N GLU A 110 -5.18 11.30 19.72
CA GLU A 110 -5.57 12.11 20.87
C GLU A 110 -6.10 13.48 20.42
N ARG A 111 -7.15 13.96 21.10
CA ARG A 111 -7.59 15.35 20.97
C ARG A 111 -6.84 16.21 21.99
N LYS A 112 -6.14 17.24 21.50
CA LYS A 112 -5.53 18.27 22.36
C LYS A 112 -6.59 19.17 22.97
N ARG A 113 -6.37 19.60 24.22
CA ARG A 113 -7.08 20.77 24.76
C ARG A 113 -6.56 22.02 24.04
N VAL A 114 -7.46 22.75 23.39
CA VAL A 114 -7.15 24.11 22.91
C VAL A 114 -7.43 25.03 24.10
N GLY A 115 -6.38 25.60 24.69
CA GLY A 115 -6.52 26.49 25.83
C GLY A 115 -7.03 27.87 25.40
N GLY A 116 -8.29 28.18 25.71
CA GLY A 116 -8.66 29.54 26.08
C GLY A 116 -8.08 29.84 27.48
N GLN A 117 -7.68 31.08 27.73
CA GLN A 117 -6.99 31.52 28.94
C GLN A 117 -7.41 30.79 30.23
N ALA A 118 -6.41 30.18 30.88
CA ALA A 118 -6.31 29.94 32.32
C ALA A 118 -7.55 29.38 33.07
N GLU A 119 -7.94 28.14 32.81
CA GLU A 119 -8.49 27.28 33.88
C GLU A 119 -7.96 25.84 33.74
N VAL A 120 -7.10 25.44 34.68
CA VAL A 120 -6.62 24.06 34.82
C VAL A 120 -7.74 23.25 35.47
N MET A 121 -8.63 22.65 34.67
CA MET A 121 -9.59 21.69 35.20
C MET A 121 -8.92 20.34 35.50
N PRO A 122 -9.16 19.71 36.68
CA PRO A 122 -8.57 18.42 37.04
C PRO A 122 -9.07 17.30 36.12
N GLY A 123 -8.15 16.49 35.59
CA GLY A 123 -8.42 15.34 34.71
C GLY A 123 -7.28 15.12 33.70
N PRO A 124 -7.17 13.95 33.06
CA PRO A 124 -6.05 13.64 32.18
C PRO A 124 -5.96 14.62 30.97
N PRO A 125 -4.74 14.96 30.52
CA PRO A 125 -4.47 16.15 29.70
C PRO A 125 -5.03 16.09 28.27
N ASN A 126 -5.21 14.91 27.67
CA ASN A 126 -5.75 14.72 26.33
C ASN A 126 -6.89 13.68 26.33
N LYS A 127 -7.84 13.80 25.38
CA LYS A 127 -8.90 12.79 25.19
C LYS A 127 -8.48 11.80 24.09
N LYS A 128 -8.31 10.53 24.45
CA LYS A 128 -8.04 9.45 23.49
C LYS A 128 -9.22 9.26 22.53
N ILE A 129 -8.90 9.07 21.25
CA ILE A 129 -9.84 8.70 20.20
C ILE A 129 -9.62 7.21 19.91
N LEU A 130 -10.66 6.42 20.08
CA LEU A 130 -10.60 4.98 19.90
C LEU A 130 -10.88 4.57 18.45
N PRO A 131 -10.43 3.39 17.98
CA PRO A 131 -10.66 2.91 16.61
C PRO A 131 -12.13 2.85 16.17
N GLU A 132 -13.06 2.77 17.13
CA GLU A 132 -14.50 2.75 16.91
C GLU A 132 -15.07 4.15 16.58
N ASP A 133 -14.32 5.23 16.86
CA ASP A 133 -14.71 6.59 16.48
C ASP A 133 -14.63 6.73 14.95
N SER A 134 -15.73 7.21 14.36
CA SER A 134 -15.84 7.46 12.91
C SER A 134 -14.72 8.33 12.32
N ARG A 135 -14.09 9.18 13.13
CA ARG A 135 -13.01 10.09 12.73
C ARG A 135 -11.62 9.48 12.86
N TYR A 136 -11.49 8.35 13.57
CA TYR A 136 -10.20 7.69 13.76
C TYR A 136 -9.54 7.33 12.43
N LYS A 137 -10.26 6.62 11.55
CA LYS A 137 -9.71 6.19 10.25
C LYS A 137 -9.33 7.38 9.34
N PRO A 138 -10.17 8.42 9.18
CA PRO A 138 -9.78 9.64 8.48
C PRO A 138 -8.51 10.31 9.04
N PHE A 139 -8.38 10.42 10.36
CA PHE A 139 -7.21 11.05 11.00
C PHE A 139 -5.95 10.23 10.75
N VAL A 140 -6.00 8.92 10.99
CA VAL A 140 -4.87 8.02 10.74
C VAL A 140 -4.47 8.06 9.27
N ARG A 141 -5.41 7.99 8.33
CA ARG A 141 -5.10 8.02 6.90
C ARG A 141 -4.41 9.32 6.49
N LEU A 142 -4.89 10.47 6.97
CA LEU A 142 -4.26 11.77 6.68
C LEU A 142 -2.86 11.86 7.30
N ALA A 143 -2.69 11.40 8.54
CA ALA A 143 -1.40 11.40 9.24
C ALA A 143 -0.38 10.47 8.57
N VAL A 144 -0.75 9.24 8.22
CA VAL A 144 0.11 8.28 7.51
C VAL A 144 0.57 8.86 6.17
N ARG A 145 -0.36 9.42 5.39
CA ARG A 145 -0.06 10.06 4.12
C ARG A 145 0.93 11.21 4.27
N ALA A 146 0.74 12.04 5.29
CA ALA A 146 1.61 13.18 5.58
C ALA A 146 3.02 12.74 5.98
N LEU A 147 3.10 11.77 6.89
CA LEU A 147 4.36 11.22 7.38
C LEU A 147 5.15 10.55 6.25
N TYR A 148 4.47 9.73 5.45
CA TYR A 148 5.07 9.02 4.33
C TYR A 148 5.59 9.98 3.24
N ALA A 149 4.82 11.02 2.90
CA ALA A 149 5.23 12.05 1.94
C ALA A 149 6.52 12.79 2.36
N CYS A 150 6.79 12.83 3.67
CA CYS A 150 7.99 13.42 4.26
C CYS A 150 9.14 12.42 4.41
N GLY A 151 9.03 11.19 3.89
CA GLY A 151 10.09 10.19 3.97
C GLY A 151 10.26 9.59 5.38
N LEU A 152 9.24 9.71 6.24
CA LEU A 152 9.29 9.27 7.63
C LEU A 152 8.51 7.96 7.83
N ASP A 153 8.95 7.17 8.80
CA ASP A 153 8.29 5.94 9.27
C ASP A 153 7.62 6.15 10.64
N ASN A 154 8.26 6.99 11.46
CA ASN A 154 7.83 7.32 12.81
C ASN A 154 7.66 8.84 12.93
N GLY A 155 6.62 9.28 13.63
CA GLY A 155 6.38 10.70 13.84
C GLY A 155 5.09 10.98 14.59
N ILE A 156 4.93 12.24 14.98
CA ILE A 156 3.70 12.78 15.55
C ILE A 156 3.16 13.78 14.54
N VAL A 157 1.95 13.54 14.04
CA VAL A 157 1.27 14.45 13.12
C VAL A 157 0.20 15.20 13.89
N GLU A 158 0.33 16.52 13.94
CA GLU A 158 -0.71 17.40 14.46
C GLU A 158 -1.69 17.72 13.34
N LEU A 159 -2.97 17.40 13.57
CA LEU A 159 -4.08 17.73 12.69
C LEU A 159 -4.89 18.86 13.32
N ALA A 160 -5.24 19.87 12.55
CA ALA A 160 -6.11 20.96 12.97
C ALA A 160 -7.44 20.90 12.21
N GLU A 161 -8.53 21.11 12.93
CA GLU A 161 -9.90 21.13 12.41
C GLU A 161 -10.36 22.57 12.20
N GLY A 162 -10.80 22.90 10.99
CA GLY A 162 -11.41 24.18 10.66
C GLY A 162 -12.92 24.21 10.94
N GLU A 163 -13.57 25.35 10.75
CA GLU A 163 -15.00 25.58 11.06
C GLU A 163 -15.97 24.63 10.33
N GLN A 164 -15.59 24.12 9.16
CA GLN A 164 -16.40 23.18 8.38
C GLN A 164 -16.15 21.70 8.75
N GLY A 165 -15.45 21.43 9.85
CA GLY A 165 -15.12 20.06 10.30
C GLY A 165 -14.06 19.35 9.45
N ARG A 166 -13.44 20.04 8.48
CA ARG A 166 -12.34 19.51 7.67
C ARG A 166 -11.05 19.58 8.49
N CYS A 167 -10.29 18.49 8.46
CA CYS A 167 -9.00 18.40 9.12
C CYS A 167 -7.85 18.56 8.14
N PHE A 168 -6.80 19.24 8.59
CA PHE A 168 -5.59 19.50 7.83
C PHE A 168 -4.35 19.19 8.67
N VAL A 169 -3.26 18.83 8.01
CA VAL A 169 -1.95 18.69 8.63
C VAL A 169 -1.45 20.09 9.01
N ALA A 170 -1.27 20.30 10.31
CA ALA A 170 -0.76 21.54 10.87
C ALA A 170 0.74 21.48 11.13
N ARG A 171 1.25 20.32 11.59
CA ARG A 171 2.66 20.13 11.92
C ARG A 171 3.03 18.66 11.95
N ILE A 172 4.29 18.35 11.64
CA ILE A 172 4.88 17.04 11.84
C ILE A 172 6.10 17.19 12.76
N THR A 173 6.19 16.37 13.79
CA THR A 173 7.35 16.35 14.69
C THR A 173 7.92 14.94 14.81
N LEU A 174 9.24 14.86 14.98
CA LEU A 174 9.95 13.61 15.22
C LEU A 174 9.91 13.24 16.72
N PRO A 175 9.77 11.96 17.06
CA PRO A 175 9.93 11.51 18.44
C PRO A 175 11.37 11.73 18.91
N SER A 176 11.55 12.13 20.16
CA SER A 176 12.85 12.14 20.82
C SER A 176 13.27 10.73 21.24
N LEU A 177 14.55 10.55 21.59
CA LEU A 177 15.03 9.29 22.16
C LEU A 177 14.35 8.94 23.50
N ALA A 178 13.98 9.97 24.28
CA ALA A 178 13.25 9.80 25.53
C ALA A 178 11.81 9.30 25.25
N ASP A 179 11.16 9.78 24.19
CA ASP A 179 9.81 9.34 23.82
C ASP A 179 9.78 7.84 23.57
N TYR A 180 10.75 7.29 22.83
CA TYR A 180 10.84 5.85 22.58
C TYR A 180 10.86 4.99 23.86
N ARG A 181 11.26 5.56 25.01
CA ARG A 181 11.38 4.85 26.29
C ARG A 181 10.17 4.98 27.21
N GLN A 182 9.10 5.62 26.76
CA GLN A 182 7.90 5.84 27.58
C GLN A 182 6.59 5.57 26.84
N GLY A 183 5.52 5.32 27.62
CA GLY A 183 4.14 5.18 27.13
C GLY A 183 3.98 4.25 25.92
N HIS A 184 3.14 4.68 24.98
CA HIS A 184 2.81 3.91 23.77
C HIS A 184 4.00 3.70 22.82
N TRP A 185 5.01 4.58 22.87
CA TRP A 185 6.23 4.39 22.09
C TRP A 185 7.06 3.22 22.63
N LYS A 186 7.27 3.14 23.96
CA LYS A 186 7.93 1.99 24.59
C LYS A 186 7.25 0.67 24.24
N GLU A 187 5.92 0.64 24.30
CA GLU A 187 5.12 -0.53 23.92
C GLU A 187 5.37 -0.92 22.45
N ALA A 188 5.45 0.06 21.54
CA ALA A 188 5.75 -0.20 20.14
C ALA A 188 7.18 -0.73 19.92
N VAL A 189 8.18 -0.20 20.63
CA VAL A 189 9.56 -0.70 20.55
C VAL A 189 9.68 -2.12 21.10
N LEU A 190 9.01 -2.43 22.22
CA LEU A 190 9.00 -3.77 22.78
C LEU A 190 8.34 -4.79 21.85
N ARG A 191 7.26 -4.41 21.16
CA ARG A 191 6.63 -5.26 20.12
C ARG A 191 7.60 -5.54 18.98
N LEU A 192 8.29 -4.51 18.47
CA LEU A 192 9.31 -4.67 17.43
C LEU A 192 10.43 -5.63 17.87
N GLN A 193 10.91 -5.49 19.11
CA GLN A 193 11.96 -6.36 19.65
C GLN A 193 11.48 -7.82 19.79
N ALA A 194 10.21 -8.04 20.12
CA ALA A 194 9.63 -9.39 20.14
C ALA A 194 9.53 -9.99 18.72
N GLU A 195 9.10 -9.20 17.73
CA GLU A 195 9.03 -9.62 16.32
C GLU A 195 10.42 -10.00 15.78
N LEU A 196 11.44 -9.22 16.15
CA LEU A 196 12.85 -9.51 15.87
C LEU A 196 13.34 -10.83 16.44
N GLY A 197 12.95 -11.17 17.67
CA GLY A 197 13.36 -12.41 18.32
C GLY A 197 12.72 -13.67 17.72
N VAL A 198 11.54 -13.54 17.11
CA VAL A 198 10.82 -14.68 16.49
C VAL A 198 11.39 -15.01 15.10
N GLY A 199 11.85 -14.00 14.34
CA GLY A 199 12.33 -14.17 12.96
C GLY A 199 13.60 -15.00 12.76
N GLU A 200 14.44 -15.19 13.80
CA GLU A 200 15.66 -16.01 13.68
C GLU A 200 15.42 -17.53 13.72
N SER A 201 14.31 -17.99 14.32
CA SER A 201 14.10 -19.42 14.55
C SER A 201 13.64 -20.18 13.29
N SER A 202 13.31 -19.49 12.20
CA SER A 202 12.67 -20.05 11.00
C SER A 202 13.56 -20.13 9.75
N GLY A 203 14.87 -19.89 9.84
CA GLY A 203 15.87 -20.25 8.83
C GLY A 203 15.67 -19.68 7.41
N THR A 204 14.73 -18.75 7.23
CA THR A 204 14.42 -18.09 5.95
C THR A 204 14.74 -16.62 6.13
N GLY A 205 15.73 -16.12 5.39
CA GLY A 205 16.17 -14.74 5.49
C GLY A 205 15.02 -13.76 5.28
N GLY A 206 14.87 -12.83 6.21
CA GLY A 206 14.27 -11.51 5.95
C GLY A 206 12.75 -11.35 6.02
N ALA A 207 11.96 -12.37 6.36
CA ALA A 207 10.51 -12.21 6.53
C ALA A 207 10.15 -11.92 8.00
N TRP A 208 9.96 -10.64 8.31
CA TRP A 208 9.49 -10.18 9.62
C TRP A 208 8.06 -10.69 9.84
N ALA A 209 7.88 -11.54 10.85
CA ALA A 209 6.62 -12.19 11.16
C ALA A 209 5.70 -11.23 11.92
N GLY A 210 4.52 -10.94 11.34
CA GLY A 210 3.56 -10.01 11.93
C GLY A 210 2.85 -10.54 13.17
N ALA A 211 2.66 -9.67 14.16
CA ALA A 211 1.81 -9.91 15.30
C ALA A 211 0.32 -9.87 14.89
N GLY A 212 -0.28 -11.04 14.75
CA GLY A 212 -1.72 -11.29 14.77
C GLY A 212 -1.97 -12.54 15.61
N ALA A 213 -2.93 -12.48 16.54
CA ALA A 213 -3.23 -13.56 17.47
C ALA A 213 -3.42 -14.90 16.75
N GLY A 214 -2.53 -15.86 16.98
CA GLY A 214 -2.67 -17.25 16.53
C GLY A 214 -1.70 -17.76 15.46
N ALA A 215 -0.52 -17.16 15.24
CA ALA A 215 0.47 -17.69 14.31
C ALA A 215 1.36 -18.79 14.94
N THR A 216 0.95 -20.04 14.80
CA THR A 216 1.84 -21.21 14.92
C THR A 216 2.41 -21.57 13.55
N ALA A 217 3.71 -21.91 13.52
CA ALA A 217 4.51 -22.36 12.37
C ALA A 217 4.79 -21.33 11.26
N SER A 218 6.01 -21.40 10.71
CA SER A 218 6.55 -20.60 9.60
C SER A 218 5.55 -20.47 8.44
N SER A 219 4.77 -19.39 8.40
CA SER A 219 3.79 -19.18 7.34
C SER A 219 4.50 -18.65 6.09
N SER A 220 4.45 -19.42 5.01
CA SER A 220 4.86 -18.96 3.69
C SER A 220 4.07 -17.69 3.31
N ILE A 221 4.74 -16.69 2.74
CA ILE A 221 4.08 -15.48 2.22
C ILE A 221 3.03 -15.89 1.19
N LEU A 222 1.80 -15.39 1.35
CA LEU A 222 0.74 -15.53 0.35
C LEU A 222 0.40 -14.16 -0.24
N ILE A 223 0.11 -14.17 -1.54
CA ILE A 223 -0.39 -13.04 -2.30
C ILE A 223 -1.90 -13.21 -2.53
N GLY A 224 -2.68 -12.22 -2.13
CA GLY A 224 -4.07 -12.03 -2.52
C GLY A 224 -4.23 -10.79 -3.38
N ALA A 225 -5.43 -10.54 -3.90
CA ALA A 225 -5.69 -9.34 -4.70
C ALA A 225 -7.17 -8.99 -4.70
N ASP A 226 -7.47 -7.69 -4.81
CA ASP A 226 -8.83 -7.16 -4.97
C ASP A 226 -8.87 -6.23 -6.21
N PRO A 227 -8.74 -6.73 -7.47
CA PRO A 227 -8.73 -5.88 -8.66
C PRO A 227 -10.14 -5.47 -9.10
N GLU A 228 -10.24 -4.24 -9.61
CA GLU A 228 -11.49 -3.61 -9.99
C GLU A 228 -11.66 -3.45 -11.52
N PHE A 229 -12.91 -3.46 -12.00
CA PHE A 229 -13.27 -3.10 -13.39
C PHE A 229 -14.66 -2.46 -13.48
N LEU A 230 -14.94 -1.77 -14.58
CA LEU A 230 -16.26 -1.21 -14.91
C LEU A 230 -16.93 -1.98 -16.04
N LEU A 231 -18.25 -1.86 -16.08
CA LEU A 231 -19.08 -2.20 -17.23
C LEU A 231 -19.48 -0.89 -17.93
N ILE A 232 -19.19 -0.79 -19.23
CA ILE A 232 -19.46 0.42 -20.02
C ILE A 232 -20.31 0.03 -21.23
N ASP A 233 -21.42 0.74 -21.45
CA ASP A 233 -22.28 0.51 -22.62
C ASP A 233 -21.74 1.15 -23.91
N ALA A 234 -22.46 0.95 -25.03
CA ALA A 234 -22.07 1.48 -26.33
C ALA A 234 -22.04 3.02 -26.39
N GLU A 235 -22.81 3.70 -25.53
CA GLU A 235 -22.82 5.15 -25.39
C GLU A 235 -21.73 5.68 -24.44
N GLY A 236 -20.90 4.80 -23.87
CA GLY A 236 -19.84 5.16 -22.95
C GLY A 236 -20.29 5.40 -21.51
N ARG A 237 -21.53 5.03 -21.15
CA ARG A 237 -22.08 5.20 -19.80
C ARG A 237 -21.69 4.02 -18.92
N VAL A 238 -21.40 4.33 -17.65
CA VAL A 238 -21.09 3.30 -16.64
C VAL A 238 -22.36 2.59 -16.20
N VAL A 239 -22.38 1.27 -16.38
CA VAL A 239 -23.45 0.38 -15.96
C VAL A 239 -23.09 -0.23 -14.60
N SER A 240 -24.05 -0.24 -13.67
CA SER A 240 -23.78 -0.68 -12.31
C SER A 240 -23.48 -2.18 -12.25
N ALA A 241 -22.28 -2.57 -11.78
CA ALA A 241 -21.88 -3.95 -11.60
C ALA A 241 -22.80 -4.76 -10.66
N ALA A 242 -23.32 -4.11 -9.61
CA ALA A 242 -24.25 -4.74 -8.66
C ALA A 242 -25.48 -5.38 -9.32
N ARG A 243 -25.92 -4.87 -10.48
CA ARG A 243 -27.04 -5.46 -11.24
C ARG A 243 -26.82 -6.95 -11.59
N TYR A 244 -25.56 -7.39 -11.68
CA TYR A 244 -25.20 -8.73 -12.13
C TYR A 244 -24.39 -9.51 -11.11
N LEU A 245 -23.60 -8.83 -10.29
CA LEU A 245 -22.62 -9.47 -9.42
C LEU A 245 -23.01 -9.52 -7.95
N GLU A 246 -24.04 -8.78 -7.52
CA GLU A 246 -24.52 -8.80 -6.13
C GLU A 246 -24.81 -10.23 -5.65
N GLY A 247 -24.40 -10.54 -4.41
CA GLY A 247 -24.46 -11.89 -3.83
C GLY A 247 -23.48 -12.92 -4.40
N GLY A 248 -22.51 -12.51 -5.22
CA GLY A 248 -21.49 -13.39 -5.80
C GLY A 248 -20.41 -13.83 -4.80
N HIS A 249 -20.07 -15.12 -4.81
CA HIS A 249 -18.90 -15.63 -4.09
C HIS A 249 -17.63 -15.22 -4.86
N GLY A 250 -16.81 -14.33 -4.29
CA GLY A 250 -15.54 -13.92 -4.89
C GLY A 250 -15.61 -12.83 -5.96
N ALA A 251 -16.80 -12.34 -6.33
CA ALA A 251 -16.96 -11.12 -7.14
C ALA A 251 -17.97 -10.20 -6.44
N GLY A 252 -17.47 -9.11 -5.86
CA GLY A 252 -18.22 -8.11 -5.11
C GLY A 252 -18.42 -6.82 -5.88
N CYS A 253 -18.87 -5.77 -5.19
CA CYS A 253 -18.97 -4.43 -5.75
C CYS A 253 -18.47 -3.38 -4.76
N ASP A 254 -17.77 -2.35 -5.25
CA ASP A 254 -17.35 -1.21 -4.44
C ASP A 254 -18.27 0.01 -4.61
N ALA A 255 -18.40 0.79 -3.54
CA ALA A 255 -19.30 1.90 -3.39
C ALA A 255 -18.69 3.21 -3.92
N VAL A 256 -19.43 3.92 -4.78
CA VAL A 256 -19.13 5.29 -5.23
C VAL A 256 -20.29 6.21 -4.88
N VAL A 257 -19.99 7.38 -4.30
CA VAL A 257 -20.99 8.42 -4.05
C VAL A 257 -21.17 9.26 -5.32
N VAL A 258 -22.35 9.17 -5.94
CA VAL A 258 -22.72 9.97 -7.11
C VAL A 258 -23.90 10.87 -6.71
N ARG A 259 -23.70 12.20 -6.73
CA ARG A 259 -24.72 13.20 -6.38
C ARG A 259 -25.37 12.94 -5.00
N GLY A 260 -24.58 12.54 -4.00
CA GLY A 260 -25.05 12.28 -2.64
C GLY A 260 -25.69 10.91 -2.41
N GLN A 261 -25.77 10.05 -3.43
CA GLN A 261 -26.26 8.67 -3.30
C GLN A 261 -25.11 7.67 -3.43
N ILE A 262 -25.06 6.68 -2.53
CA ILE A 262 -24.14 5.55 -2.64
C ILE A 262 -24.64 4.63 -3.76
N ARG A 263 -23.79 4.35 -4.75
CA ARG A 263 -24.03 3.38 -5.82
C ARG A 263 -22.90 2.36 -5.82
N TYR A 264 -23.12 1.19 -6.40
CA TYR A 264 -22.10 0.14 -6.49
C TYR A 264 -21.72 -0.17 -7.95
N PRO A 265 -21.08 0.80 -8.66
CA PRO A 265 -20.82 0.66 -10.08
C PRO A 265 -19.57 -0.16 -10.40
N ILE A 266 -18.66 -0.32 -9.44
CA ILE A 266 -17.37 -0.99 -9.64
C ILE A 266 -17.53 -2.47 -9.35
N ALA A 267 -17.10 -3.32 -10.27
CA ALA A 267 -16.95 -4.75 -10.04
C ALA A 267 -15.57 -5.01 -9.42
N GLU A 268 -15.52 -5.81 -8.35
CA GLU A 268 -14.27 -6.15 -7.65
C GLU A 268 -14.15 -7.67 -7.57
N LEU A 269 -13.01 -8.22 -7.99
CA LEU A 269 -12.73 -9.66 -7.89
C LEU A 269 -11.96 -9.94 -6.60
N ARG A 270 -12.24 -11.07 -5.94
CA ARG A 270 -11.58 -11.50 -4.70
C ARG A 270 -11.10 -12.95 -4.87
N PRO A 271 -10.07 -13.22 -5.69
CA PRO A 271 -9.50 -14.56 -5.88
C PRO A 271 -9.03 -15.19 -4.58
N ALA A 272 -9.04 -16.53 -4.54
CA ALA A 272 -8.33 -17.28 -3.51
C ALA A 272 -6.83 -16.87 -3.51
N PRO A 273 -6.24 -16.56 -2.34
CA PRO A 273 -4.82 -16.26 -2.21
C PRO A 273 -3.95 -17.42 -2.74
N ALA A 274 -2.75 -17.11 -3.18
CA ALA A 274 -1.80 -18.09 -3.70
C ALA A 274 -0.37 -17.78 -3.25
N ALA A 275 0.52 -18.76 -3.33
CA ALA A 275 1.94 -18.55 -3.06
C ALA A 275 2.70 -17.99 -4.28
N MET A 276 2.18 -18.21 -5.49
CA MET A 276 2.86 -17.89 -6.76
C MET A 276 2.00 -17.05 -7.73
N PRO A 277 2.62 -16.16 -8.55
CA PRO A 277 1.90 -15.26 -9.46
C PRO A 277 0.99 -15.94 -10.49
N ASP A 278 1.39 -17.10 -11.02
CA ASP A 278 0.64 -17.80 -12.05
C ASP A 278 -0.66 -18.42 -11.50
N GLU A 279 -0.62 -18.93 -10.28
CA GLU A 279 -1.78 -19.48 -9.58
C GLU A 279 -2.80 -18.38 -9.25
N LEU A 280 -2.35 -17.24 -8.71
CA LEU A 280 -3.24 -16.11 -8.46
C LEU A 280 -3.91 -15.61 -9.75
N ALA A 281 -3.14 -15.52 -10.85
CA ALA A 281 -3.68 -15.17 -12.16
C ALA A 281 -4.69 -16.20 -12.69
N ARG A 282 -4.48 -17.50 -12.45
CA ARG A 282 -5.48 -18.55 -12.78
C ARG A 282 -6.76 -18.36 -11.97
N ASN A 283 -6.66 -18.04 -10.68
CA ASN A 283 -7.82 -17.82 -9.82
C ASN A 283 -8.63 -16.60 -10.29
N ILE A 284 -7.97 -15.51 -10.69
CA ILE A 284 -8.63 -14.35 -11.31
C ILE A 284 -9.33 -14.74 -12.60
N ARG A 285 -8.68 -15.50 -13.47
CA ARG A 285 -9.28 -15.94 -14.74
C ARG A 285 -10.56 -16.75 -14.49
N LYS A 286 -10.58 -17.62 -13.49
CA LYS A 286 -11.80 -18.37 -13.09
C LYS A 286 -12.92 -17.43 -12.67
N LEU A 287 -12.62 -16.41 -11.85
CA LEU A 287 -13.63 -15.42 -11.44
C LEU A 287 -14.15 -14.59 -12.61
N LEU A 288 -13.29 -14.21 -13.57
CA LEU A 288 -13.71 -13.53 -14.79
C LEU A 288 -14.66 -14.41 -15.64
N GLN A 289 -14.40 -15.72 -15.73
CA GLN A 289 -15.29 -16.67 -16.41
C GLN A 289 -16.63 -16.81 -15.69
N GLN A 290 -16.64 -16.84 -14.36
CA GLN A 290 -17.88 -16.86 -13.58
C GLN A 290 -18.67 -15.56 -13.75
N ALA A 291 -18.00 -14.41 -13.72
CA ALA A 291 -18.62 -13.13 -13.97
C ALA A 291 -19.20 -13.06 -15.40
N SER A 292 -18.55 -13.65 -16.42
CA SER A 292 -19.04 -13.64 -17.80
C SER A 292 -20.25 -14.54 -18.02
N GLN A 293 -20.52 -15.49 -17.11
CA GLN A 293 -21.75 -16.28 -17.10
C GLN A 293 -22.93 -15.52 -16.48
N ARG A 294 -22.65 -14.54 -15.60
CA ARG A 294 -23.67 -13.75 -14.90
C ARG A 294 -24.02 -12.45 -15.60
N ILE A 295 -23.04 -11.81 -16.24
CA ILE A 295 -23.25 -10.56 -16.98
C ILE A 295 -23.74 -10.91 -18.38
N PRO A 296 -24.90 -10.38 -18.82
CA PRO A 296 -25.48 -10.71 -20.10
C PRO A 296 -24.58 -10.29 -21.26
N SER A 297 -24.65 -11.02 -22.36
CA SER A 297 -23.96 -10.67 -23.60
C SER A 297 -24.66 -9.56 -24.38
N GLU A 298 -25.97 -9.38 -24.16
CA GLU A 298 -26.78 -8.32 -24.78
C GLU A 298 -27.56 -7.50 -23.73
N PRO A 299 -27.56 -6.15 -23.82
CA PRO A 299 -26.76 -5.34 -24.75
C PRO A 299 -25.26 -5.49 -24.48
N ALA A 300 -24.44 -5.35 -25.51
CA ALA A 300 -22.98 -5.45 -25.37
C ALA A 300 -22.43 -4.45 -24.34
N LEU A 301 -21.75 -4.98 -23.32
CA LEU A 301 -21.04 -4.20 -22.30
C LEU A 301 -19.53 -4.44 -22.44
N ARG A 302 -18.76 -3.36 -22.53
CA ARG A 302 -17.30 -3.39 -22.47
C ARG A 302 -16.85 -3.50 -21.03
N TRP A 303 -15.98 -4.48 -20.75
CA TRP A 303 -15.34 -4.62 -19.45
C TRP A 303 -14.04 -3.83 -19.43
N ALA A 304 -14.02 -2.72 -18.70
CA ALA A 304 -12.93 -1.75 -18.72
C ALA A 304 -12.13 -1.75 -17.42
N ALA A 305 -10.81 -1.87 -17.54
CA ALA A 305 -9.83 -1.80 -16.44
C ALA A 305 -8.82 -0.67 -16.70
N GLY A 306 -7.80 -0.54 -15.85
CA GLY A 306 -6.84 0.56 -15.84
C GLY A 306 -7.10 1.54 -14.69
N GLY A 307 -6.35 2.63 -14.62
CA GLY A 307 -6.40 3.59 -13.50
C GLY A 307 -7.62 4.52 -13.49
N MET A 308 -8.18 4.87 -14.66
CA MET A 308 -9.35 5.75 -14.80
C MET A 308 -10.09 5.48 -16.12
N PRO A 309 -10.74 4.31 -16.29
CA PRO A 309 -11.41 3.95 -17.55
C PRO A 309 -12.65 4.79 -17.89
N ALA A 310 -13.19 5.54 -16.93
CA ALA A 310 -14.26 6.51 -17.13
C ALA A 310 -14.06 7.72 -16.21
N ALA A 311 -14.48 8.91 -16.64
CA ALA A 311 -14.31 10.14 -15.88
C ALA A 311 -14.94 10.02 -14.47
N GLY A 312 -14.13 10.26 -13.44
CA GLY A 312 -14.55 10.19 -12.04
C GLY A 312 -14.56 8.78 -11.43
N PHE A 313 -14.19 7.74 -12.18
CA PHE A 313 -14.09 6.35 -11.71
C PHE A 313 -12.65 5.88 -11.75
N ALA A 314 -11.89 6.24 -10.71
CA ALA A 314 -10.56 5.66 -10.50
C ALA A 314 -10.72 4.21 -10.04
N LEU A 315 -9.92 3.30 -10.61
CA LEU A 315 -9.95 1.88 -10.25
C LEU A 315 -8.63 1.37 -9.70
N GLY A 316 -8.75 0.43 -8.78
CA GLY A 316 -7.67 -0.23 -8.06
C GLY A 316 -7.27 -1.60 -8.56
N GLY A 317 -5.98 -1.88 -8.46
CA GLY A 317 -5.42 -3.23 -8.54
C GLY A 317 -4.82 -3.62 -7.20
N HIS A 318 -5.63 -3.66 -6.14
CA HIS A 318 -5.14 -3.86 -4.79
C HIS A 318 -4.46 -5.24 -4.64
N ILE A 319 -3.34 -5.30 -3.91
CA ILE A 319 -2.59 -6.54 -3.65
C ILE A 319 -2.54 -6.78 -2.15
N HIS A 320 -2.84 -7.99 -1.70
CA HIS A 320 -2.78 -8.38 -0.30
C HIS A 320 -1.52 -9.19 -0.05
N LEU A 321 -0.81 -8.88 1.03
CA LEU A 321 0.38 -9.59 1.47
C LEU A 321 0.15 -10.09 2.89
N SER A 322 0.26 -11.41 3.08
CA SER A 322 0.24 -12.05 4.40
C SER A 322 1.54 -12.80 4.66
N GLY A 323 1.81 -13.14 5.92
CA GLY A 323 3.09 -13.74 6.33
C GLY A 323 4.27 -12.77 6.34
N VAL A 324 4.02 -11.46 6.17
CA VAL A 324 5.03 -10.40 6.24
C VAL A 324 4.49 -9.20 7.01
N SER A 325 5.33 -8.59 7.84
CA SER A 325 5.03 -7.35 8.56
C SER A 325 5.03 -6.15 7.63
N LEU A 326 4.07 -5.25 7.84
CA LEU A 326 4.12 -3.91 7.25
C LEU A 326 5.30 -3.15 7.85
N THR A 327 6.19 -2.66 7.00
CA THR A 327 7.25 -1.71 7.37
C THR A 327 7.27 -0.56 6.37
N GLY A 328 7.71 0.62 6.79
CA GLY A 328 7.86 1.73 5.86
C GLY A 328 8.86 1.44 4.74
N ARG A 329 9.90 0.63 5.02
CA ARG A 329 10.83 0.11 4.01
C ARG A 329 10.12 -0.74 2.95
N LEU A 330 9.32 -1.73 3.37
CA LEU A 330 8.55 -2.56 2.44
C LEU A 330 7.59 -1.71 1.59
N MET A 331 6.94 -0.71 2.18
CA MET A 331 6.08 0.21 1.42
C MET A 331 6.85 0.99 0.35
N ARG A 332 8.04 1.49 0.67
CA ARG A 332 8.90 2.18 -0.32
C ARG A 332 9.41 1.23 -1.40
N MET A 333 9.65 -0.05 -1.07
CA MET A 333 9.96 -1.07 -2.08
C MET A 333 8.76 -1.32 -2.98
N LEU A 334 7.55 -1.47 -2.44
CA LEU A 334 6.35 -1.66 -3.24
C LEU A 334 6.06 -0.46 -4.17
N ASP A 335 6.29 0.77 -3.70
CA ASP A 335 6.17 1.96 -4.54
C ASP A 335 7.25 1.98 -5.64
N SER A 336 8.50 1.69 -5.29
CA SER A 336 9.66 1.72 -6.21
C SER A 336 9.60 0.63 -7.28
N TYR A 337 9.25 -0.60 -6.90
CA TYR A 337 9.36 -1.78 -7.75
C TYR A 337 8.01 -2.23 -8.31
N VAL A 338 6.88 -1.73 -7.82
CA VAL A 338 5.55 -2.08 -8.36
C VAL A 338 4.84 -0.85 -8.92
N ALA A 339 4.68 0.22 -8.12
CA ALA A 339 3.93 1.39 -8.58
C ALA A 339 4.64 2.15 -9.69
N PHE A 340 5.96 2.36 -9.59
CA PHE A 340 6.70 3.07 -10.64
C PHE A 340 6.72 2.29 -11.96
N PRO A 341 7.08 0.99 -12.02
CA PRO A 341 7.02 0.22 -13.26
C PRO A 341 5.63 0.20 -13.92
N LEU A 342 4.55 0.07 -13.14
CA LEU A 342 3.19 0.15 -13.70
C LEU A 342 2.86 1.57 -14.19
N ALA A 343 3.25 2.61 -13.46
CA ALA A 343 3.06 4.01 -13.89
C ALA A 343 3.83 4.33 -15.19
N MET A 344 4.96 3.67 -15.45
CA MET A 344 5.71 3.85 -16.70
C MET A 344 4.93 3.38 -17.94
N ILE A 345 3.99 2.43 -17.78
CA ILE A 345 3.16 1.89 -18.88
C ILE A 345 1.70 2.38 -18.87
N GLU A 346 1.30 3.18 -17.86
CA GLU A 346 0.00 3.84 -17.81
C GLU A 346 -0.17 4.86 -18.96
N THR A 347 -1.41 4.99 -19.44
CA THR A 347 -1.85 6.03 -20.38
C THR A 347 -2.02 7.38 -19.67
N ALA A 348 -2.02 8.48 -20.43
CA ALA A 348 -2.15 9.83 -19.87
C ALA A 348 -3.46 10.04 -19.08
N SER A 349 -4.57 9.43 -19.53
CA SER A 349 -5.87 9.55 -18.85
C SER A 349 -5.90 8.93 -17.45
N GLU A 350 -5.03 7.97 -17.17
CA GLU A 350 -4.98 7.28 -15.87
C GLU A 350 -4.28 8.13 -14.80
N GLN A 351 -3.47 9.12 -15.22
CA GLN A 351 -2.73 10.00 -14.32
C GLN A 351 -3.65 10.80 -13.42
N SER A 352 -4.84 11.20 -13.90
CA SER A 352 -5.78 12.04 -13.15
C SER A 352 -6.35 11.39 -11.89
N ARG A 353 -6.12 10.09 -11.68
CA ARG A 353 -6.46 9.43 -10.41
C ARG A 353 -5.60 9.99 -9.28
N ARG A 354 -4.36 10.38 -9.57
CA ARG A 354 -3.38 10.89 -8.60
C ARG A 354 -3.54 12.41 -8.39
N PRO A 355 -3.30 12.91 -7.17
CA PRO A 355 -2.93 12.16 -5.97
C PRO A 355 -4.14 11.61 -5.19
N LYS A 356 -5.39 11.91 -5.60
CA LYS A 356 -6.59 11.58 -4.80
C LYS A 356 -6.76 10.07 -4.55
N TYR A 357 -6.53 9.27 -5.58
CA TYR A 357 -6.50 7.82 -5.59
C TYR A 357 -5.09 7.35 -6.00
N GLY A 358 -4.60 6.30 -5.34
CA GLY A 358 -3.26 5.74 -5.53
C GLY A 358 -2.14 6.75 -5.28
N PHE A 359 -2.16 7.38 -4.11
CA PHE A 359 -0.97 8.05 -3.60
C PHE A 359 0.04 7.00 -3.12
N LEU A 360 1.32 7.34 -3.16
CA LEU A 360 2.40 6.47 -2.68
C LEU A 360 2.24 6.17 -1.18
N GLY A 361 2.51 4.93 -0.80
CA GLY A 361 2.35 4.49 0.59
C GLY A 361 0.90 4.24 1.03
N ASP A 362 -0.10 4.17 0.13
CA ASP A 362 -1.48 3.82 0.52
C ASP A 362 -1.59 2.33 0.85
N PHE A 363 -2.05 2.02 2.05
CA PHE A 363 -2.29 0.66 2.52
C PHE A 363 -3.51 0.56 3.44
N ARG A 364 -3.95 -0.67 3.70
CA ARG A 364 -4.96 -0.99 4.71
C ARG A 364 -4.59 -2.28 5.44
N LEU A 365 -4.58 -2.25 6.77
CA LEU A 365 -4.40 -3.47 7.57
C LEU A 365 -5.61 -4.40 7.43
N GLN A 366 -5.34 -5.69 7.39
CA GLN A 366 -6.37 -6.72 7.29
C GLN A 366 -6.61 -7.39 8.66
N PRO A 367 -7.87 -7.59 9.09
CA PRO A 367 -8.18 -8.17 10.41
C PRO A 367 -7.60 -9.57 10.63
N HIS A 368 -7.42 -10.34 9.55
CA HIS A 368 -6.88 -11.70 9.55
C HIS A 368 -5.35 -11.75 9.44
N GLY A 369 -4.67 -10.60 9.56
CA GLY A 369 -3.22 -10.46 9.45
C GLY A 369 -2.77 -10.02 8.05
N GLY A 370 -1.58 -9.44 7.98
CA GLY A 370 -1.04 -8.84 6.76
C GLY A 370 -1.67 -7.48 6.43
N PHE A 371 -1.48 -7.04 5.19
CA PHE A 371 -1.98 -5.76 4.71
C PHE A 371 -2.32 -5.80 3.22
N GLU A 372 -3.15 -4.85 2.82
CA GLU A 372 -3.50 -4.55 1.43
C GLU A 372 -2.75 -3.31 0.97
N TYR A 373 -2.04 -3.42 -0.14
CA TYR A 373 -1.35 -2.36 -0.84
C TYR A 373 -2.25 -1.75 -1.91
N ARG A 374 -2.44 -0.42 -1.88
CA ARG A 374 -3.56 0.27 -2.56
C ARG A 374 -3.14 1.36 -3.55
N THR A 375 -1.84 1.49 -3.80
CA THR A 375 -1.29 2.52 -4.72
C THR A 375 -1.63 2.24 -6.19
N LEU A 376 -1.78 0.97 -6.57
CA LEU A 376 -1.75 0.54 -7.96
C LEU A 376 -3.05 0.87 -8.73
N PRO A 377 -2.95 1.22 -10.02
CA PRO A 377 -4.13 1.21 -10.90
C PRO A 377 -4.64 -0.23 -11.06
N SER A 378 -5.84 -0.42 -11.59
CA SER A 378 -6.30 -1.75 -11.98
C SER A 378 -5.42 -2.34 -13.10
N TRP A 379 -4.46 -3.18 -12.71
CA TRP A 379 -3.60 -3.95 -13.62
C TRP A 379 -4.37 -5.07 -14.34
N LEU A 380 -5.67 -5.24 -14.07
CA LEU A 380 -6.56 -6.22 -14.72
C LEU A 380 -6.69 -5.99 -16.23
N VAL A 381 -6.14 -4.89 -16.77
CA VAL A 381 -5.99 -4.62 -18.21
C VAL A 381 -5.41 -5.82 -18.97
N SER A 382 -4.49 -6.59 -18.38
CA SER A 382 -3.97 -7.80 -19.03
C SER A 382 -3.39 -8.84 -18.06
N PRO A 383 -3.30 -10.12 -18.45
CA PRO A 383 -2.58 -11.13 -17.68
C PRO A 383 -1.09 -10.81 -17.48
N LEU A 384 -0.45 -10.09 -18.42
CA LEU A 384 0.95 -9.67 -18.30
C LEU A 384 1.10 -8.69 -17.14
N ALA A 385 0.31 -7.62 -17.14
CA ALA A 385 0.34 -6.61 -16.08
C ALA A 385 0.01 -7.21 -14.70
N ALA A 386 -0.99 -8.09 -14.63
CA ALA A 386 -1.37 -8.80 -13.42
C ALA A 386 -0.21 -9.61 -12.83
N LYS A 387 0.38 -10.50 -13.64
CA LYS A 387 1.47 -11.38 -13.20
C LYS A 387 2.70 -10.60 -12.80
N ALA A 388 3.03 -9.53 -13.52
CA ALA A 388 4.14 -8.66 -13.17
C ALA A 388 3.90 -7.96 -11.83
N ALA A 389 2.69 -7.40 -11.60
CA ALA A 389 2.34 -6.77 -10.33
C ALA A 389 2.48 -7.75 -9.15
N PHE A 390 2.01 -8.99 -9.31
CA PHE A 390 2.15 -10.04 -8.30
C PHE A 390 3.59 -10.44 -8.05
N ALA A 391 4.36 -10.67 -9.12
CA ALA A 391 5.75 -11.10 -9.02
C ALA A 391 6.61 -10.02 -8.36
N LEU A 392 6.41 -8.75 -8.72
CA LEU A 392 7.13 -7.63 -8.12
C LEU A 392 6.74 -7.43 -6.65
N ALA A 393 5.46 -7.53 -6.31
CA ALA A 393 5.00 -7.44 -4.91
C ALA A 393 5.55 -8.59 -4.05
N LEU A 394 5.56 -9.82 -4.57
CA LEU A 394 6.13 -10.98 -3.90
C LEU A 394 7.65 -10.86 -3.73
N LEU A 395 8.35 -10.35 -4.76
CA LEU A 395 9.78 -10.06 -4.68
C LEU A 395 10.06 -9.03 -3.58
N CYS A 396 9.31 -7.93 -3.53
CA CYS A 396 9.43 -6.94 -2.46
C CYS A 396 9.18 -7.55 -1.07
N ALA A 397 8.16 -8.39 -0.94
CA ALA A 397 7.82 -9.02 0.34
C ALA A 397 8.92 -9.98 0.83
N ARG A 398 9.60 -10.68 -0.09
CA ARG A 398 10.71 -11.61 0.23
C ARG A 398 12.04 -10.90 0.45
N GLU A 399 12.29 -9.81 -0.29
CA GLU A 399 13.63 -9.24 -0.47
C GLU A 399 13.72 -7.78 -0.02
N ALA A 400 12.76 -7.28 0.78
CA ALA A 400 12.73 -5.87 1.19
C ALA A 400 14.07 -5.38 1.76
N ASN A 401 14.79 -6.21 2.50
CA ASN A 401 16.09 -5.88 3.09
C ASN A 401 17.28 -6.08 2.12
N SER A 402 17.12 -6.93 1.09
CA SER A 402 18.14 -7.22 0.09
C SER A 402 18.14 -6.22 -1.08
N LEU A 403 16.99 -5.58 -1.35
CA LEU A 403 16.87 -4.57 -2.40
C LEU A 403 17.65 -3.31 -2.00
N SER A 404 18.64 -2.95 -2.81
CA SER A 404 19.61 -1.88 -2.50
C SER A 404 19.19 -0.51 -3.02
N TYR A 405 18.34 -0.48 -4.06
CA TYR A 405 17.92 0.77 -4.70
C TYR A 405 16.47 1.14 -4.36
N CYS A 406 16.21 2.42 -4.06
CA CYS A 406 14.88 2.89 -3.63
C CYS A 406 14.52 4.26 -4.24
N PRO A 407 14.12 4.33 -5.51
CA PRO A 407 13.75 5.59 -6.15
C PRO A 407 12.54 6.28 -5.50
N ALA A 408 11.72 5.58 -4.72
CA ALA A 408 10.64 6.20 -3.94
C ALA A 408 11.16 7.13 -2.81
N GLU A 409 12.45 7.08 -2.48
CA GLU A 409 13.10 8.04 -1.57
C GLU A 409 13.68 9.26 -2.29
N GLU A 410 13.78 9.23 -3.63
CA GLU A 410 14.33 10.32 -4.43
C GLU A 410 13.22 11.28 -4.89
N ASP A 411 13.35 12.56 -4.55
CA ASP A 411 12.30 13.55 -4.81
C ASP A 411 11.91 13.66 -6.30
N ARG A 412 12.89 13.51 -7.21
CA ARG A 412 12.67 13.57 -8.66
C ARG A 412 11.70 12.50 -9.17
N TYR A 413 11.80 11.26 -8.67
CA TYR A 413 10.96 10.16 -9.14
C TYR A 413 9.59 10.19 -8.46
N VAL A 414 9.53 10.61 -7.20
CA VAL A 414 8.26 10.91 -6.53
C VAL A 414 7.51 12.02 -7.29
N ALA A 415 8.19 13.11 -7.66
CA ALA A 415 7.62 14.17 -8.49
C ALA A 415 7.10 13.65 -9.82
N ALA A 416 7.92 12.88 -10.54
CA ALA A 416 7.55 12.27 -11.82
C ALA A 416 6.33 11.34 -11.70
N TYR A 417 6.25 10.55 -10.62
CA TYR A 417 5.09 9.71 -10.34
C TYR A 417 3.79 10.52 -10.22
N TYR A 418 3.79 11.60 -9.44
CA TYR A 418 2.58 12.41 -9.28
C TYR A 418 2.26 13.24 -10.53
N ALA A 419 3.27 13.67 -11.28
CA ALA A 419 3.11 14.40 -12.53
C ALA A 419 2.71 13.51 -13.73
N GLY A 420 2.80 12.18 -13.59
CA GLY A 420 2.59 11.25 -14.70
C GLY A 420 3.73 11.24 -15.72
N ASP A 421 4.91 11.73 -15.35
CA ASP A 421 6.08 11.81 -16.21
C ASP A 421 6.76 10.43 -16.30
N SER A 422 6.29 9.63 -17.25
CA SER A 422 6.86 8.31 -17.49
C SER A 422 8.28 8.34 -18.04
N GLU A 423 8.74 9.45 -18.62
CA GLU A 423 10.09 9.55 -19.16
C GLU A 423 11.11 9.69 -18.04
N VAL A 424 10.87 10.61 -17.11
CA VAL A 424 11.70 10.74 -15.91
C VAL A 424 11.66 9.46 -15.09
N LEU A 425 10.48 8.84 -14.91
CA LEU A 425 10.37 7.55 -14.21
C LEU A 425 11.21 6.45 -14.86
N ARG A 426 11.24 6.34 -16.18
CA ARG A 426 12.09 5.33 -16.87
C ARG A 426 13.58 5.50 -16.57
N GLY A 427 14.01 6.69 -16.15
CA GLY A 427 15.40 6.95 -15.74
C GLY A 427 15.89 6.07 -14.58
N CYS A 428 14.99 5.54 -13.73
CA CYS A 428 15.37 4.63 -12.65
C CYS A 428 15.33 3.13 -13.04
N MET A 429 14.85 2.81 -14.24
CA MET A 429 14.49 1.43 -14.62
C MET A 429 15.70 0.48 -14.61
N GLU A 430 16.83 0.86 -15.21
CA GLU A 430 17.97 -0.06 -15.28
C GLU A 430 18.60 -0.33 -13.90
N GLN A 431 18.56 0.64 -12.99
CA GLN A 431 19.00 0.44 -11.60
C GLN A 431 18.02 -0.46 -10.81
N LEU A 432 16.70 -0.30 -11.03
CA LEU A 432 15.71 -1.23 -10.48
C LEU A 432 15.95 -2.67 -10.97
N ALA A 433 16.17 -2.84 -12.28
CA ALA A 433 16.43 -4.16 -12.87
C ALA A 433 17.71 -4.80 -12.29
N LEU A 434 18.79 -4.02 -12.15
CA LEU A 434 20.03 -4.47 -11.54
C LEU A 434 19.81 -4.88 -10.07
N SER A 435 19.13 -4.05 -9.28
CA SER A 435 18.87 -4.34 -7.86
C SER A 435 17.97 -5.57 -7.68
N MET A 436 17.03 -5.84 -8.59
CA MET A 436 16.24 -7.08 -8.52
C MET A 436 17.11 -8.30 -8.84
N ARG A 437 17.94 -8.23 -9.90
CA ARG A 437 18.79 -9.35 -10.36
C ARG A 437 19.80 -9.85 -9.32
N THR A 438 20.18 -9.01 -8.36
CA THR A 438 21.08 -9.40 -7.27
C THR A 438 20.39 -10.16 -6.13
N THR A 439 19.06 -10.21 -6.12
CA THR A 439 18.28 -10.90 -5.07
C THR A 439 18.13 -12.39 -5.36
N SER A 440 17.96 -13.20 -4.30
CA SER A 440 17.80 -14.64 -4.44
C SER A 440 16.48 -15.06 -5.11
N SER A 441 15.41 -14.29 -4.87
CA SER A 441 14.07 -14.59 -5.37
C SER A 441 13.87 -14.27 -6.86
N TYR A 442 14.77 -13.48 -7.47
CA TYR A 442 14.55 -12.96 -8.82
C TYR A 442 14.49 -14.04 -9.89
N ARG A 443 15.39 -15.03 -9.86
CA ARG A 443 15.43 -16.09 -10.89
C ARG A 443 14.11 -16.86 -10.99
N GLU A 444 13.44 -17.10 -9.87
CA GLU A 444 12.13 -17.76 -9.84
C GLU A 444 11.03 -16.87 -10.43
N LEU A 445 11.10 -15.56 -10.18
CA LEU A 445 10.06 -14.59 -10.54
C LEU A 445 10.28 -13.93 -11.91
N GLU A 446 11.47 -14.07 -12.48
CA GLU A 446 11.90 -13.52 -13.77
C GLU A 446 10.89 -13.76 -14.90
N PRO A 447 10.28 -14.96 -15.07
CA PRO A 447 9.34 -15.21 -16.18
C PRO A 447 8.11 -14.28 -16.18
N TRP A 448 7.77 -13.67 -15.04
CA TRP A 448 6.67 -12.72 -14.90
C TRP A 448 7.11 -11.27 -14.82
N ILE A 449 8.36 -11.01 -14.43
CA ILE A 449 8.92 -9.66 -14.31
C ILE A 449 9.46 -9.16 -15.65
N GLU A 450 10.30 -9.95 -16.32
CA GLU A 450 11.01 -9.51 -17.53
C GLU A 450 10.09 -9.07 -18.69
N PRO A 451 8.93 -9.73 -18.95
CA PRO A 451 8.01 -9.24 -19.97
C PRO A 451 7.55 -7.79 -19.74
N LEU A 452 7.34 -7.38 -18.49
CA LEU A 452 7.02 -5.98 -18.17
C LEU A 452 8.23 -5.07 -18.43
N LEU A 453 9.44 -5.50 -18.05
CA LEU A 453 10.65 -4.69 -18.23
C LEU A 453 10.93 -4.43 -19.71
N VAL A 454 10.71 -5.42 -20.58
CA VAL A 454 10.79 -5.26 -22.04
C VAL A 454 9.82 -4.18 -22.53
N VAL A 455 8.55 -4.24 -22.13
CA VAL A 455 7.52 -3.26 -22.50
C VAL A 455 7.91 -1.84 -22.05
N ILE A 456 8.46 -1.70 -20.83
CA ILE A 456 8.93 -0.43 -20.29
C ILE A 456 10.09 0.13 -21.13
N ARG A 457 11.09 -0.70 -21.46
CA ARG A 457 12.26 -0.30 -22.28
C ARG A 457 11.86 0.14 -23.68
N GLU A 458 10.85 -0.49 -24.26
CA GLU A 458 10.29 -0.11 -25.56
C GLU A 458 9.42 1.17 -25.48
N GLY A 459 9.21 1.73 -24.29
CA GLY A 459 8.35 2.91 -24.09
C GLY A 459 6.87 2.64 -24.36
N LYS A 460 6.46 1.38 -24.42
CA LYS A 460 5.08 1.00 -24.76
C LYS A 460 4.14 1.29 -23.60
N LYS A 461 2.95 1.77 -23.94
CA LYS A 461 1.83 1.93 -23.01
C LYS A 461 0.88 0.75 -23.15
N TRP A 462 0.20 0.38 -22.06
CA TRP A 462 -0.89 -0.57 -22.17
C TRP A 462 -2.11 0.08 -22.83
N ASP A 463 -2.99 -0.75 -23.37
CA ASP A 463 -4.23 -0.30 -24.00
C ASP A 463 -5.43 -0.60 -23.09
N THR A 464 -6.04 0.45 -22.55
CA THR A 464 -7.22 0.43 -21.68
C THR A 464 -8.54 0.60 -22.45
N THR A 465 -8.48 0.81 -23.77
CA THR A 465 -9.66 0.98 -24.62
C THR A 465 -10.29 -0.36 -24.99
N VAL A 466 -9.49 -1.43 -25.03
CA VAL A 466 -9.92 -2.79 -25.36
C VAL A 466 -10.66 -3.44 -24.19
N ASP A 467 -11.68 -4.25 -24.51
CA ASP A 467 -12.35 -5.11 -23.53
C ASP A 467 -11.36 -6.09 -22.90
N LEU A 468 -11.25 -6.08 -21.57
CA LEU A 468 -10.29 -6.91 -20.85
C LEU A 468 -10.47 -8.40 -21.16
N ARG A 469 -11.70 -8.86 -21.45
CA ARG A 469 -12.01 -10.27 -21.74
C ARG A 469 -11.21 -10.81 -22.91
N THR A 470 -10.93 -9.98 -23.92
CA THR A 470 -10.13 -10.36 -25.09
C THR A 470 -8.71 -10.75 -24.67
N LYS A 471 -8.05 -9.93 -23.84
CA LYS A 471 -6.69 -10.19 -23.36
C LYS A 471 -6.63 -11.37 -22.39
N TRP A 472 -7.69 -11.57 -21.59
CA TRP A 472 -7.81 -12.69 -20.65
C TRP A 472 -8.35 -13.99 -21.26
N ARG A 473 -8.70 -13.98 -22.56
CA ARG A 473 -9.30 -15.10 -23.28
C ARG A 473 -10.52 -15.67 -22.54
N ILE A 474 -11.44 -14.78 -22.21
CA ILE A 474 -12.74 -15.09 -21.60
C ILE A 474 -13.77 -15.14 -22.71
N SER A 475 -14.46 -16.27 -22.84
CA SER A 475 -15.56 -16.40 -23.79
C SER A 475 -16.71 -15.49 -23.36
N VAL A 476 -17.20 -14.66 -24.27
CA VAL A 476 -18.47 -13.96 -24.08
C VAL A 476 -19.56 -15.02 -24.18
N GLY A 477 -20.36 -15.20 -23.14
CA GLY A 477 -21.40 -16.22 -23.12
C GLY A 477 -22.35 -16.06 -24.31
N GLY A 478 -22.25 -16.97 -25.28
CA GLY A 478 -23.40 -17.29 -26.11
C GLY A 478 -24.42 -17.93 -25.18
N GLY A 479 -25.62 -17.36 -25.11
CA GLY A 479 -26.71 -18.00 -24.41
C GLY A 479 -26.80 -19.44 -24.91
N GLU A 480 -26.88 -20.40 -23.99
CA GLU A 480 -27.37 -21.72 -24.35
C GLU A 480 -28.72 -21.52 -25.01
N ASP A 481 -28.72 -21.70 -26.33
CA ASP A 481 -29.90 -21.98 -27.11
C ASP A 481 -30.47 -23.28 -26.53
N ARG A 482 -31.39 -23.13 -25.56
CA ARG A 482 -32.19 -24.21 -25.01
C ARG A 482 -33.05 -24.73 -26.16
N ARG A 483 -32.48 -25.61 -26.98
CA ARG A 483 -33.25 -26.41 -27.92
C ARG A 483 -34.33 -27.14 -27.11
N PRO A 484 -35.60 -27.08 -27.52
CA PRO A 484 -36.64 -27.81 -26.82
C PRO A 484 -36.27 -29.30 -26.83
N ILE A 485 -36.27 -29.92 -25.65
CA ILE A 485 -36.21 -31.37 -25.52
C ILE A 485 -37.46 -31.90 -26.25
N MET A 486 -37.26 -32.38 -27.47
CA MET A 486 -38.27 -33.09 -28.22
C MET A 486 -38.52 -34.41 -27.47
N GLN A 487 -39.64 -34.48 -26.75
CA GLN A 487 -40.12 -35.70 -26.12
C GLN A 487 -40.25 -36.79 -27.20
N MET A 488 -39.34 -37.76 -27.20
CA MET A 488 -39.53 -39.01 -27.92
C MET A 488 -40.55 -39.85 -27.16
N ASN A 489 -41.79 -39.87 -27.64
CA ASN A 489 -42.77 -40.88 -27.28
C ASN A 489 -42.31 -42.24 -27.84
N GLY A 490 -41.63 -43.02 -27.01
CA GLY A 490 -41.38 -44.44 -27.25
C GLY A 490 -42.54 -45.27 -26.71
N SER A 491 -43.53 -45.52 -27.57
CA SER A 491 -44.56 -46.53 -27.35
C SER A 491 -43.94 -47.93 -27.31
N VAL A 492 -44.09 -48.59 -26.16
CA VAL A 492 -43.86 -50.02 -25.98
C VAL A 492 -44.84 -50.82 -26.84
N ARG A 493 -44.32 -51.74 -27.66
CA ARG A 493 -45.03 -52.97 -28.03
C ARG A 493 -44.07 -54.15 -27.95
N ALA A 494 -44.51 -55.13 -27.18
CA ALA A 494 -43.99 -56.48 -27.13
C ALA A 494 -44.20 -57.21 -28.47
N VAL A 495 -43.39 -58.24 -28.72
CA VAL A 495 -43.78 -59.67 -28.83
C VAL A 495 -42.66 -60.41 -29.58
N GLU A 496 -42.30 -61.56 -29.00
CA GLU A 496 -41.42 -62.66 -29.47
C GLU A 496 -39.90 -62.50 -29.39
#